data_AF-A0A7W0PBI2-F1
#
_entry.id   AF-A0A7W0PBI2-F1
#
_cell.length_a   1.000
_cell.length_b   1.000
_cell.length_c   1.000
_cell.angle_alpha   90.00
_cell.angle_beta   90.00
_cell.angle_gamma   90.00
#
_symmetry.space_group_name_H-M   'P 1'
#
loop_
_entity.id
_entity.type
_entity.pdbx_description
1 polymer ?
#
loop_
_entity_poly.entity_id
_entity_poly.type
_entity_poly.pdbx_seq_one_letter_code
_entity_poly.pdbx_strand_id
1 'polypeptide(L)'
;MSAGARGRPGKRAAAQSKKKGPSTGTGGHGRKKLTGRKPTPKAEDRTNHPAARRAESVQRREEVARQRARKAADAPELLLGRNPVLEA
;
A
#
# COMPACT_ATOMS: atom_id res chain seq x y z
N MET A 1 -51.75 37.66 -61.09
CA MET A 1 -52.14 36.79 -59.95
C MET A 1 -51.01 35.82 -59.67
N SER A 2 -50.82 35.46 -58.40
CA SER A 2 -49.86 34.46 -57.85
C SER A 2 -48.54 35.01 -57.30
N ALA A 3 -48.54 35.18 -55.97
CA ALA A 3 -47.43 35.47 -55.09
C ALA A 3 -46.55 34.24 -54.81
N GLY A 4 -45.27 34.45 -54.46
CA GLY A 4 -44.39 33.34 -54.13
C GLY A 4 -43.04 33.64 -53.48
N ALA A 5 -42.85 34.77 -52.77
CA ALA A 5 -41.68 34.92 -51.91
C ALA A 5 -41.91 34.17 -50.59
N ARG A 6 -41.44 32.92 -50.49
CA ARG A 6 -41.51 32.16 -49.23
C ARG A 6 -40.20 31.43 -48.94
N GLY A 7 -39.42 32.04 -48.05
CA GLY A 7 -38.57 31.35 -47.10
C GLY A 7 -37.30 30.72 -47.65
N ARG A 8 -36.18 31.44 -47.55
CA ARG A 8 -34.89 30.76 -47.32
C ARG A 8 -35.05 30.00 -46.00
N PRO A 9 -34.89 28.66 -45.93
CA PRO A 9 -34.84 27.97 -44.66
C PRO A 9 -33.54 28.43 -43.99
N GLY A 10 -33.64 29.52 -43.24
CA GLY A 10 -32.60 29.97 -42.34
C GLY A 10 -32.21 28.79 -41.48
N LYS A 11 -30.91 28.56 -41.36
CA LYS A 11 -30.28 27.61 -40.43
C LYS A 11 -31.06 27.53 -39.12
N ARG A 12 -31.95 26.55 -38.99
CA ARG A 12 -32.72 26.29 -37.76
C ARG A 12 -32.66 24.80 -37.44
N ALA A 13 -31.47 24.23 -37.52
CA ALA A 13 -31.14 22.92 -36.96
C ALA A 13 -29.93 22.99 -36.03
N ALA A 14 -29.57 24.18 -35.54
CA ALA A 14 -28.50 24.38 -34.56
C ALA A 14 -29.00 24.96 -33.23
N ALA A 15 -30.31 24.98 -33.01
CA ALA A 15 -30.92 25.77 -31.92
C ALA A 15 -31.67 24.95 -30.86
N GLN A 16 -31.50 23.64 -30.77
CA GLN A 16 -32.01 22.87 -29.63
C GLN A 16 -31.08 21.73 -29.19
N SER A 17 -29.77 21.95 -29.14
CA SER A 17 -28.97 21.19 -28.17
C SER A 17 -29.28 21.76 -26.78
N LYS A 18 -30.25 21.15 -26.11
CA LYS A 18 -30.60 21.46 -24.72
C LYS A 18 -29.32 21.29 -23.90
N LYS A 19 -28.67 22.40 -23.55
CA LYS A 19 -27.40 22.37 -22.81
C LYS A 19 -27.65 21.58 -21.53
N LYS A 20 -26.78 20.62 -21.24
CA LYS A 20 -26.84 19.83 -20.01
C LYS A 20 -26.92 20.83 -18.85
N GLY A 21 -27.97 20.73 -18.04
CA GLY A 21 -28.13 21.59 -16.87
C GLY A 21 -26.91 21.50 -15.96
N PRO A 22 -26.68 22.48 -15.07
CA PRO A 22 -25.54 22.45 -14.17
C PRO A 22 -25.55 21.09 -13.45
N SER A 23 -24.43 20.36 -13.53
CA SER A 23 -24.27 19.15 -12.73
C SER A 23 -24.47 19.56 -11.27
N THR A 24 -25.39 18.89 -10.57
CA THR A 24 -25.56 19.01 -9.13
C THR A 24 -24.19 19.10 -8.47
N GLY A 25 -23.95 20.19 -7.74
CA GLY A 25 -22.61 20.62 -7.33
C GLY A 25 -21.82 19.59 -6.53
N THR A 26 -20.55 19.90 -6.27
CA THR A 26 -19.55 19.05 -5.60
C THR A 26 -19.86 18.71 -4.13
N GLY A 27 -21.12 18.83 -3.67
CA GLY A 27 -21.58 18.84 -2.28
C GLY A 27 -21.25 17.62 -1.41
N GLY A 28 -20.65 16.57 -1.99
CA GLY A 28 -20.11 15.41 -1.25
C GLY A 28 -18.63 15.11 -1.48
N HIS A 29 -17.96 15.82 -2.40
CA HIS A 29 -16.58 15.51 -2.78
C HIS A 29 -15.57 15.95 -1.71
N GLY A 30 -15.84 17.07 -1.02
CA GLY A 30 -15.08 17.50 0.15
C GLY A 30 -15.26 16.56 1.35
N ARG A 31 -16.47 16.04 1.57
CA ARG A 31 -16.77 15.11 2.68
C ARG A 31 -15.92 13.84 2.62
N LYS A 32 -15.73 13.26 1.42
CA LYS A 32 -14.85 12.09 1.20
C LYS A 32 -13.35 12.39 1.36
N LYS A 33 -12.94 13.65 1.24
CA LYS A 33 -11.56 14.09 1.53
C LYS A 33 -11.37 14.39 3.01
N LEU A 34 -12.43 14.84 3.69
CA LEU A 34 -12.48 15.12 5.13
C LEU A 34 -12.63 13.86 5.98
N THR A 35 -13.15 12.76 5.43
CA THR A 35 -13.04 11.45 6.07
C THR A 35 -11.56 11.09 6.15
N GLY A 36 -11.01 11.11 7.37
CA GLY A 36 -9.63 10.69 7.63
C GLY A 36 -9.43 9.27 7.09
N ARG A 37 -8.61 9.15 6.04
CA ARG A 37 -8.06 7.85 5.69
C ARG A 37 -7.32 7.35 6.92
N LYS A 38 -7.48 6.05 7.24
CA LYS A 38 -6.76 5.44 8.35
C LYS A 38 -5.28 5.84 8.28
N PRO A 39 -4.64 6.11 9.43
CA PRO A 39 -3.23 6.49 9.44
C PRO A 39 -2.44 5.45 8.63
N THR A 40 -1.48 5.91 7.83
CA THR A 40 -0.60 4.99 7.12
C THR A 40 0.07 4.09 8.14
N PRO A 41 0.00 2.75 7.99
CA PRO A 41 0.58 1.81 8.96
C PRO A 41 2.06 2.13 9.21
N LYS A 42 2.60 1.74 10.37
CA LYS A 42 4.01 2.00 10.70
C LYS A 42 4.90 1.42 9.61
N ALA A 43 6.06 2.01 9.38
CA ALA A 43 7.02 1.55 8.37
C ALA A 43 7.39 0.05 8.52
N GLU A 44 7.30 -0.48 9.73
CA GLU A 44 7.55 -1.88 10.07
C GLU A 44 6.40 -2.81 9.67
N ASP A 45 5.15 -2.31 9.62
CA ASP A 45 3.95 -3.12 9.35
C ASP A 45 3.52 -3.08 7.87
N ARG A 46 4.23 -2.32 7.04
CA ARG A 46 3.94 -2.18 5.61
C ARG A 46 4.53 -3.35 4.83
N THR A 47 3.69 -4.08 4.08
CA THR A 47 4.12 -5.14 3.17
C THR A 47 5.18 -4.62 2.18
N ASN A 48 6.27 -5.38 2.01
CA ASN A 48 7.41 -5.06 1.14
C ASN A 48 8.16 -3.76 1.48
N HIS A 49 7.95 -3.16 2.66
CA HIS A 49 8.70 -1.98 3.07
C HIS A 49 10.09 -2.35 3.61
N PRO A 50 11.17 -1.61 3.28
CA PRO A 50 12.52 -1.92 3.75
C PRO A 50 12.65 -2.01 5.27
N ALA A 51 11.91 -1.19 6.02
CA ALA A 51 11.94 -1.22 7.48
C ALA A 51 11.31 -2.52 8.04
N ALA A 52 10.23 -3.01 7.44
CA ALA A 52 9.62 -4.30 7.79
C ALA A 52 10.63 -5.45 7.61
N ARG A 53 11.27 -5.50 6.44
CA ARG A 53 12.30 -6.51 6.14
C ARG A 53 13.49 -6.45 7.10
N ARG A 54 13.91 -5.26 7.51
CA ARG A 54 14.96 -5.08 8.51
C ARG A 54 14.51 -5.58 9.89
N ALA A 55 13.31 -5.23 10.33
CA ALA A 55 12.77 -5.67 11.61
C ALA A 55 12.68 -7.20 11.70
N GLU A 56 12.13 -7.85 10.66
CA GLU A 56 12.10 -9.33 10.56
C GLU A 56 13.50 -9.94 10.61
N SER A 57 14.48 -9.33 9.93
CA SER A 57 15.86 -9.83 9.93
C SER A 57 16.54 -9.74 11.30
N VAL A 58 16.24 -8.68 12.08
CA VAL A 58 16.77 -8.49 13.44
C VAL A 58 16.17 -9.53 14.37
N GLN A 59 14.84 -9.71 14.34
CA GLN A 59 14.14 -10.73 15.12
C GLN A 59 14.70 -12.13 14.85
N ARG A 60 14.89 -12.49 13.58
CA ARG A 60 15.47 -13.79 13.21
C ARG A 60 16.90 -13.98 13.74
N ARG A 61 17.73 -12.93 13.71
CA ARG A 61 19.10 -12.99 14.26
C ARG A 61 19.10 -13.20 15.76
N GLU A 62 18.22 -12.51 16.49
CA GLU A 62 18.07 -12.67 17.93
C GLU A 62 17.59 -14.07 18.30
N GLU A 63 16.62 -14.62 17.56
CA GLU A 63 16.14 -16.00 17.75
C GLU A 63 17.26 -17.01 17.55
N VAL A 64 18.03 -16.88 16.46
CA VAL A 64 19.17 -17.77 16.18
C VAL A 64 20.24 -17.64 17.27
N ALA A 65 20.53 -16.42 17.75
CA ALA A 65 21.49 -16.21 18.83
C ALA A 65 21.02 -16.89 20.13
N ARG A 66 19.74 -16.75 20.49
CA ARG A 66 19.14 -17.42 21.66
C ARG A 66 19.20 -18.94 21.53
N GLN A 67 18.89 -19.48 20.35
CA GLN A 67 18.99 -20.92 20.10
C GLN A 67 20.43 -21.43 20.20
N ARG A 68 21.40 -20.68 19.67
CA ARG A 68 22.83 -21.02 19.79
C ARG A 68 23.29 -20.98 21.24
N ALA A 69 22.88 -19.98 22.02
CA ALA A 69 23.21 -19.89 23.43
C ALA A 69 22.67 -21.08 24.23
N ARG A 70 21.43 -21.51 23.97
CA ARG A 70 20.87 -22.72 24.58
C ARG A 70 21.66 -23.98 24.20
N LYS A 71 21.95 -24.16 22.91
CA LYS A 71 22.77 -25.30 22.44
C LYS A 71 24.18 -25.31 23.04
N ALA A 72 24.77 -24.14 23.28
CA ALA A 72 26.07 -24.02 23.90
C ALA A 72 26.02 -24.34 25.40
N ALA A 73 24.91 -24.03 26.09
CA ALA A 73 24.72 -24.39 27.49
C ALA A 73 24.58 -25.91 27.68
N ASP A 74 23.99 -26.60 26.71
CA ASP A 74 23.84 -28.06 26.71
C ASP A 74 25.03 -28.80 26.06
N ALA A 75 26.06 -28.07 25.62
CA ALA A 75 27.18 -28.67 24.90
C ALA A 75 28.16 -29.35 25.87
N PRO A 76 28.66 -30.55 25.54
CA PRO A 76 29.72 -31.18 26.31
C PRO A 76 31.02 -30.37 26.23
N GLU A 77 31.88 -30.51 27.24
CA GLU A 77 33.18 -29.87 27.24
C GLU A 77 34.05 -30.38 26.08
N LEU A 78 34.55 -29.45 25.26
CA LEU A 78 35.43 -29.77 24.15
C LEU A 78 36.88 -29.83 24.66
N LEU A 79 37.36 -31.05 24.91
CA LEU A 79 38.76 -31.30 25.24
C LEU A 79 39.61 -31.33 23.98
N LEU A 80 40.19 -30.19 23.61
CA LEU A 80 41.12 -30.08 22.50
C LEU A 80 42.55 -30.37 22.98
N GLY A 81 43.20 -31.37 22.40
CA GLY A 81 44.60 -31.72 22.68
C GLY A 81 44.85 -32.55 23.95
N ARG A 82 43.81 -33.03 24.64
CA ARG A 82 43.90 -33.97 25.77
C ARG A 82 43.50 -35.39 25.32
N ASN A 83 44.06 -36.43 25.94
CA ASN A 83 43.73 -37.81 25.62
C ASN A 83 42.45 -38.25 26.35
N PRO A 84 41.32 -38.48 25.66
CA PRO A 84 40.04 -38.78 26.31
C PRO A 84 40.00 -40.14 27.00
N VAL A 85 40.90 -41.06 26.67
CA VAL A 85 40.92 -42.39 27.30
C VAL A 85 41.57 -42.35 28.68
N LEU A 86 42.53 -41.44 28.88
CA LEU A 86 43.29 -41.32 30.13
C LEU A 86 42.70 -40.29 31.09
N GLU A 87 41.96 -39.30 30.59
CA GLU A 87 41.52 -38.12 31.35
C GLU A 87 39.98 -38.04 31.51
N ALA A 88 39.22 -39.04 31.04
CA ALA A 88 37.76 -39.11 31.17
C ALA A 88 37.28 -39.90 32.39
#